data_AF-A0A699VVB2-F1
#
_entry.id   AF-A0A699VVB2-F1
#
_cell.length_a   1.000
_cell.length_b   1.000
_cell.length_c   1.000
_cell.angle_alpha   90.00
_cell.angle_beta   90.00
_cell.angle_gamma   90.00
#
_symmetry.space_group_name_H-M   'P 1'
#
loop_
_entity.id
_entity.type
_entity.pdbx_description
1 polymer ?
#
loop_
_entity_poly.entity_id
_entity_poly.type
_entity_poly.pdbx_seq_one_letter_code
_entity_poly.pdbx_strand_id
1 'polypeptide(L)'
;RGRRNLEILKQPQFSPVKVEDQVAIIYAATNGLLDTVPVNRVREFEKEFTQTLNARHPDVLKSLKAGKLDDAVTGALRQTAKDVAASYAA
;
A
#
# COMPACT_ATOMS: atom_id res chain seq x y z
N ARG A 1 12.12 3.58 -8.82
CA ARG A 1 12.27 3.27 -7.37
C ARG A 1 12.33 4.54 -6.52
N GLY A 2 13.46 5.24 -6.40
CA GLY A 2 13.60 6.38 -5.47
C GLY A 2 12.57 7.51 -5.61
N ARG A 3 12.23 7.92 -6.84
CA ARG A 3 11.20 8.96 -7.09
C ARG A 3 9.80 8.56 -6.61
N ARG A 4 9.43 7.28 -6.71
CA ARG A 4 8.12 6.78 -6.26
C ARG A 4 8.04 6.75 -4.73
N ASN A 5 9.12 6.32 -4.07
CA ASN A 5 9.19 6.32 -2.61
C ASN A 5 9.05 7.75 -2.07
N LEU A 6 9.68 8.74 -2.72
CA LEU A 6 9.51 10.14 -2.36
C LEU A 6 8.07 10.63 -2.54
N GLU A 7 7.37 10.24 -3.63
CA GLU A 7 5.96 10.61 -3.81
C GLU A 7 5.05 10.01 -2.74
N ILE A 8 5.28 8.75 -2.34
CA ILE A 8 4.50 8.07 -1.29
C ILE A 8 4.65 8.74 0.08
N LEU A 9 5.83 9.30 0.35
CA LEU A 9 6.07 10.01 1.61
C LEU A 9 5.43 11.41 1.66
N LYS A 10 4.81 11.88 0.55
CA LYS A 10 4.13 13.18 0.53
C LYS A 10 2.71 13.08 1.08
N GLN A 11 2.55 13.42 2.34
CA GLN A 11 1.26 13.54 2.99
C GLN A 11 0.75 15.00 2.94
N PRO A 12 -0.49 15.26 2.49
CA PRO A 12 -1.08 16.59 2.56
C PRO A 12 -1.39 16.98 4.02
N GLN A 13 -1.45 18.29 4.31
CA GLN A 13 -1.83 18.77 5.63
C GLN A 13 -3.24 18.29 6.02
N PHE A 14 -3.46 18.10 7.33
CA PHE A 14 -4.74 17.66 7.92
C PHE A 14 -5.26 16.30 7.43
N SER A 15 -4.41 15.46 6.84
CA SER A 15 -4.80 14.14 6.34
C SER A 15 -4.07 13.02 7.08
N PRO A 16 -4.35 12.76 8.38
CA PRO A 16 -3.68 11.71 9.12
C PRO A 16 -3.97 10.33 8.51
N VAL A 17 -2.92 9.54 8.28
CA VAL A 17 -3.01 8.14 7.86
C VAL A 17 -2.98 7.23 9.09
N LYS A 18 -3.74 6.13 9.05
CA LYS A 18 -3.69 5.11 10.11
C LYS A 18 -2.36 4.36 10.03
N VAL A 19 -1.90 3.86 11.19
CA VAL A 19 -0.64 3.09 11.28
C VAL A 19 -0.68 1.85 10.39
N GLU A 20 -1.79 1.10 10.41
CA GLU A 20 -1.97 -0.10 9.56
C GLU A 20 -1.83 0.20 8.07
N ASP A 21 -2.46 1.28 7.60
CA ASP A 21 -2.43 1.71 6.21
C ASP A 21 -1.02 2.20 5.83
N GLN A 22 -0.38 2.99 6.69
CA GLN A 22 0.98 3.48 6.48
C GLN A 22 2.00 2.34 6.40
N VAL A 23 1.89 1.32 7.25
CA VAL A 23 2.74 0.13 7.20
C VAL A 23 2.54 -0.64 5.90
N ALA A 24 1.29 -0.82 5.46
CA ALA A 24 0.98 -1.50 4.21
C ALA A 24 1.59 -0.78 2.98
N ILE A 25 1.48 0.55 2.93
CA ILE A 25 2.00 1.37 1.84
C ILE A 25 3.53 1.35 1.79
N ILE A 26 4.20 1.50 2.95
CA ILE A 26 5.66 1.44 3.04
C ILE A 26 6.16 0.04 2.68
N TYR A 27 5.46 -1.01 3.09
CA TYR A 27 5.77 -2.38 2.71
C TYR A 27 5.70 -2.57 1.19
N ALA A 28 4.65 -2.05 0.52
CA ALA A 28 4.55 -2.12 -0.92
C ALA A 28 5.70 -1.38 -1.63
N ALA A 29 6.10 -0.21 -1.12
CA ALA A 29 7.18 0.61 -1.69
C ALA A 29 8.55 -0.06 -1.55
N THR A 30 8.83 -0.66 -0.39
CA THR A 30 10.09 -1.34 -0.09
C THR A 30 10.25 -2.67 -0.86
N ASN A 31 9.15 -3.39 -1.09
CA ASN A 31 9.15 -4.64 -1.87
C ASN A 31 9.09 -4.44 -3.40
N GLY A 32 9.10 -3.20 -3.89
CA GLY A 32 9.06 -2.91 -5.33
C GLY A 32 7.72 -3.23 -6.00
N LEU A 33 6.63 -3.36 -5.23
CA LEU A 33 5.30 -3.70 -5.77
C LEU A 33 4.68 -2.53 -6.56
N LEU A 34 5.20 -1.32 -6.37
CA LEU A 34 4.83 -0.12 -7.13
C LEU A 34 5.68 0.09 -8.38
N ASP A 35 6.52 -0.88 -8.78
CA ASP A 35 7.44 -0.65 -9.89
C ASP A 35 6.77 -0.50 -11.26
N THR A 36 5.58 -1.06 -11.43
CA THR A 36 4.76 -0.94 -12.64
C THR A 36 3.90 0.33 -12.65
N VAL A 37 3.69 0.96 -11.49
CA VAL A 37 2.83 2.14 -11.38
C VAL A 37 3.60 3.40 -11.84
N PRO A 38 3.03 4.22 -12.73
CA PRO A 38 3.66 5.46 -13.15
C PRO A 38 3.63 6.49 -12.02
N VAL A 39 4.68 7.32 -11.91
CA VAL A 39 4.92 8.21 -10.75
C VAL A 39 3.77 9.17 -10.49
N ASN A 40 3.11 9.63 -11.56
CA ASN A 40 1.95 10.52 -11.51
C ASN A 40 0.67 9.88 -10.94
N ARG A 41 0.56 8.54 -10.93
CA ARG A 41 -0.61 7.81 -10.40
C ARG A 41 -0.35 7.11 -9.06
N VAL A 42 0.81 7.34 -8.45
CA VAL A 42 1.17 6.71 -7.16
C VAL A 42 0.17 7.06 -6.04
N ARG A 43 -0.37 8.28 -6.03
CA ARG A 43 -1.40 8.71 -5.07
C ARG A 43 -2.75 8.01 -5.26
N GLU A 44 -3.14 7.79 -6.52
CA GLU A 44 -4.37 7.06 -6.85
C GLU A 44 -4.25 5.60 -6.40
N PHE A 45 -3.10 4.98 -6.71
CA PHE A 45 -2.76 3.65 -6.23
C PHE A 45 -2.80 3.56 -4.70
N GLU A 46 -2.20 4.51 -3.98
CA GLU A 46 -2.18 4.52 -2.51
C GLU A 46 -3.61 4.48 -1.92
N LYS A 47 -4.49 5.33 -2.46
CA LYS A 47 -5.88 5.42 -2.05
C LYS A 47 -6.65 4.12 -2.37
N GLU A 48 -6.52 3.62 -3.59
CA GLU A 48 -7.21 2.40 -4.02
C GLU A 48 -6.70 1.16 -3.29
N PHE A 49 -5.39 1.06 -3.07
CA PHE A 49 -4.77 -0.02 -2.32
C PHE A 49 -5.29 -0.06 -0.89
N THR A 50 -5.32 1.09 -0.22
CA THR A 50 -5.84 1.23 1.15
C THR A 50 -7.33 0.90 1.22
N GLN A 51 -8.13 1.36 0.26
CA GLN A 51 -9.55 1.02 0.18
C GLN A 51 -9.78 -0.47 -0.06
N THR A 52 -9.01 -1.08 -0.96
CA THR A 52 -9.12 -2.50 -1.29
C THR A 52 -8.72 -3.36 -0.09
N LEU A 53 -7.68 -2.99 0.66
CA LEU A 53 -7.31 -3.66 1.90
C LEU A 53 -8.40 -3.54 2.97
N ASN A 54 -8.97 -2.36 3.16
CA ASN A 54 -10.08 -2.18 4.10
C ASN A 54 -11.31 -2.99 3.71
N ALA A 55 -11.59 -3.15 2.42
CA ALA A 55 -12.76 -3.89 1.93
C ALA A 55 -12.56 -5.41 1.92
N ARG A 56 -11.39 -5.91 1.48
CA ARG A 56 -11.13 -7.34 1.28
C ARG A 56 -10.43 -8.01 2.45
N HIS A 57 -9.62 -7.26 3.21
CA HIS A 57 -8.73 -7.82 4.23
C HIS A 57 -8.71 -6.99 5.53
N PRO A 58 -9.88 -6.74 6.16
CA PRO A 58 -9.94 -6.02 7.43
C PRO A 58 -9.15 -6.72 8.55
N ASP A 59 -9.10 -8.06 8.53
CA ASP A 59 -8.33 -8.86 9.50
C ASP A 59 -6.81 -8.63 9.37
N VAL A 60 -6.33 -8.41 8.15
CA VAL A 60 -4.91 -8.09 7.90
C VAL A 60 -4.55 -6.73 8.50
N LEU A 61 -5.42 -5.73 8.34
CA LEU A 61 -5.23 -4.41 8.94
C LEU A 61 -5.23 -4.48 10.48
N LYS A 62 -6.09 -5.33 11.05
CA LYS A 62 -6.13 -5.56 12.50
C LYS A 62 -4.84 -6.22 13.02
N SER A 63 -4.29 -7.19 12.29
CA SER A 63 -3.01 -7.82 12.62
C SER A 63 -1.84 -6.83 12.50
N LEU A 64 -1.85 -5.98 11.47
CA LEU A 64 -0.86 -4.92 11.28
C LEU A 64 -0.92 -3.90 12.42
N LYS A 65 -2.12 -3.51 12.86
CA LYS A 65 -2.33 -2.65 14.02
C LYS A 65 -1.78 -3.24 15.31
N ALA A 66 -1.86 -4.56 15.47
CA ALA A 66 -1.29 -5.30 16.59
C ALA A 66 0.23 -5.52 16.47
N GLY A 67 0.87 -5.06 15.39
CA GLY A 67 2.30 -5.22 15.15
C GLY A 67 2.71 -6.61 14.68
N LYS A 68 1.76 -7.45 14.25
CA LYS A 68 2.05 -8.79 13.73
C LYS A 68 2.17 -8.77 12.21
N LEU A 69 3.37 -9.08 11.73
CA LEU A 69 3.71 -9.12 10.31
C LEU A 69 4.05 -10.57 9.94
N ASP A 70 3.01 -11.39 9.83
CA ASP A 70 3.14 -12.81 9.50
C ASP A 70 3.24 -13.03 7.98
N ASP A 71 3.74 -14.20 7.56
CA ASP A 71 3.82 -14.56 6.14
C ASP A 71 2.46 -14.57 5.44
N ALA A 72 1.38 -14.89 6.16
CA ALA A 72 0.02 -14.79 5.65
C ALA A 72 -0.39 -13.33 5.36
N VAL A 73 -0.01 -12.39 6.23
CA VAL A 73 -0.27 -10.96 6.08
C VAL A 73 0.51 -10.39 4.90
N THR A 74 1.80 -10.70 4.82
CA THR A 74 2.64 -10.25 3.70
C THR A 74 2.20 -10.85 2.37
N GLY A 75 1.75 -12.10 2.35
CA GLY A 75 1.14 -12.73 1.18
C GLY A 75 -0.10 -11.99 0.69
N ALA A 76 -1.05 -11.68 1.59
CA ALA A 76 -2.26 -10.93 1.25
C ALA A 76 -1.94 -9.51 0.77
N LEU A 77 -1.01 -8.81 1.42
CA LEU A 77 -0.53 -7.49 1.00
C LEU A 77 0.09 -7.53 -0.40
N ARG A 78 0.93 -8.54 -0.67
CA ARG A 78 1.56 -8.73 -1.99
C ARG A 78 0.54 -8.99 -3.07
N GLN A 79 -0.42 -9.87 -2.82
CA GLN A 79 -1.46 -10.20 -3.80
C GLN A 79 -2.32 -8.98 -4.10
N THR A 80 -2.82 -8.30 -3.05
CA THR A 80 -3.65 -7.10 -3.21
C THR A 80 -2.90 -5.99 -3.94
N ALA A 81 -1.63 -5.77 -3.59
CA ALA A 81 -0.81 -4.75 -4.26
C ALA A 81 -0.56 -5.09 -5.73
N LYS A 82 -0.32 -6.36 -6.06
CA LYS A 82 -0.17 -6.81 -7.46
C LYS A 82 -1.47 -6.65 -8.25
N ASP A 83 -2.60 -7.03 -7.67
CA ASP A 83 -3.91 -6.92 -8.31
C ASP A 83 -4.23 -5.46 -8.63
N VAL A 84 -4.02 -4.56 -7.66
CA VAL A 84 -4.23 -3.11 -7.87
C VAL A 84 -3.19 -2.57 -8.85
N ALA A 85 -1.91 -2.93 -8.72
CA ALA A 85 -0.86 -2.44 -9.60
C ALA A 85 -1.05 -2.90 -11.06
N ALA A 86 -1.70 -4.05 -11.29
CA ALA A 86 -2.07 -4.52 -12.62
C ALA A 86 -3.10 -3.60 -13.28
N SER A 87 -4.04 -3.02 -12.52
CA SER A 87 -4.98 -2.01 -13.02
C SER A 87 -4.29 -0.73 -13.50
N TYR A 88 -3.08 -0.45 -13.03
CA TYR A 88 -2.27 0.71 -13.41
C TYR A 88 -1.10 0.36 -14.36
N ALA A 89 -0.89 -0.92 -14.65
CA ALA A 89 0.10 -1.38 -15.62
C ALA A 89 -0.47 -1.14 -17.02
N ALA A 90 -0.09 0.00 -17.62
CA ALA A 90 -0.24 0.27 -19.04
C ALA A 90 0.92 -0.34 -19.83
#